data_AF-A0A4Y3KTG3-F1
#
_entry.id   AF-A0A4Y3KTG3-F1
#
_cell.length_a   1.000
_cell.length_b   1.000
_cell.length_c   1.000
_cell.angle_alpha   90.00
_cell.angle_beta   90.00
_cell.angle_gamma   90.00
#
_symmetry.space_group_name_H-M   'P 1'
#
loop_
_entity.id
_entity.type
_entity.pdbx_description
1 polymer ?
#
loop_
_entity_poly.entity_id
_entity_poly.type
_entity_poly.pdbx_seq_one_letter_code
_entity_poly.pdbx_strand_id
1 'polypeptide(L)'
;MTPDTLARVDPGAVELGTLTWSCALRVIIAPKYLETLVSKRTFQPNNRRRAKTHGFRLRMRTRAGRAILAARRRKGRTELSA
;
A
#
# COMPACT_ATOMS: atom_id res chain seq x y z
N MET A 1 -45.57 15.68 -30.59
CA MET A 1 -45.64 16.73 -29.55
C MET A 1 -44.23 17.25 -29.38
N THR A 2 -44.03 18.48 -29.87
CA THR A 2 -42.88 19.41 -29.79
C THR A 2 -41.44 18.87 -29.67
N PRO A 3 -40.59 19.09 -30.69
CA PRO A 3 -39.15 19.24 -30.50
C PRO A 3 -38.86 20.68 -30.07
N ASP A 4 -38.45 20.92 -28.82
CA ASP A 4 -38.08 22.27 -28.40
C ASP A 4 -36.63 22.58 -28.76
N THR A 5 -36.50 22.93 -30.04
CA THR A 5 -35.87 24.14 -30.57
C THR A 5 -34.96 24.94 -29.63
N LEU A 6 -33.71 25.04 -30.09
CA LEU A 6 -32.74 26.08 -29.82
C LEU A 6 -33.35 27.49 -29.87
N ALA A 7 -33.13 28.32 -28.85
CA ALA A 7 -32.90 29.76 -28.99
C ALA A 7 -32.67 30.45 -27.63
N ARG A 8 -31.41 30.75 -27.30
CA ARG A 8 -31.01 32.15 -27.08
C ARG A 8 -29.49 32.27 -27.10
N VAL A 9 -29.02 32.79 -28.23
CA VAL A 9 -27.78 33.55 -28.30
C VAL A 9 -28.11 34.92 -27.71
N ASP A 10 -27.50 35.26 -26.58
CA ASP A 10 -27.41 36.64 -26.11
C ASP A 10 -25.96 37.11 -26.35
N PRO A 11 -25.71 37.99 -27.35
CA PRO A 11 -24.40 38.59 -27.58
C PRO A 11 -24.34 39.93 -26.85
N GLY A 12 -23.56 40.01 -25.77
CA GLY A 12 -23.39 41.29 -25.10
C GLY A 12 -22.63 41.21 -23.79
N ALA A 13 -21.31 41.28 -23.88
CA ALA A 13 -20.46 41.99 -22.92
C ALA A 13 -19.00 41.87 -23.37
N VAL A 14 -18.63 42.68 -24.37
CA VAL A 14 -17.25 43.12 -24.52
C VAL A 14 -17.02 44.22 -23.50
N GLU A 15 -16.46 43.88 -22.34
CA GLU A 15 -15.79 44.87 -21.49
C GLU A 15 -14.38 44.39 -21.18
N LEU A 16 -13.45 44.98 -21.95
CA LEU A 16 -12.03 45.00 -21.66
C LEU A 16 -11.79 46.00 -20.51
N GLY A 17 -11.08 45.54 -19.48
CA GLY A 17 -10.63 46.35 -18.36
C GLY A 17 -11.30 45.86 -17.08
N THR A 18 -10.59 45.40 -16.06
CA THR A 18 -9.37 45.97 -15.51
C THR A 18 -8.71 44.90 -14.64
N LEU A 19 -7.39 44.97 -14.56
CA LEU A 19 -6.54 44.13 -13.72
C LEU A 19 -7.06 44.04 -12.29
N THR A 20 -7.72 42.93 -11.95
CA THR A 20 -7.82 42.47 -10.56
C THR A 20 -6.89 41.27 -10.43
N TRP A 21 -5.84 41.47 -9.63
CA TRP A 21 -4.96 40.43 -9.12
C TRP A 21 -5.77 39.37 -8.36
N SER A 22 -6.36 38.43 -9.08
CA SER A 22 -6.74 37.14 -8.52
C SER A 22 -5.63 36.17 -8.87
N CYS A 23 -4.96 35.65 -7.84
CA CYS A 23 -4.01 34.54 -7.84
C CYS A 23 -4.59 33.26 -8.46
N ALA A 24 -5.00 33.29 -9.72
CA ALA A 24 -5.43 32.14 -10.48
C ALA A 24 -4.20 31.40 -11.02
N LEU A 25 -3.45 30.73 -10.13
CA LEU A 25 -2.95 29.37 -10.33
C LEU A 25 -2.14 28.87 -9.11
N ARG A 26 -2.80 28.47 -8.02
CA ARG A 26 -2.31 27.31 -7.27
C ARG A 26 -3.44 26.60 -6.54
N VAL A 27 -4.28 25.97 -7.36
CA VAL A 27 -5.13 24.84 -6.99
C VAL A 27 -4.26 23.83 -6.22
N ILE A 28 -4.49 23.76 -4.91
CA ILE A 28 -5.07 22.57 -4.27
C ILE A 28 -4.51 21.26 -4.84
N ILE A 29 -3.25 20.96 -4.59
CA ILE A 29 -2.79 19.57 -4.49
C ILE A 29 -1.85 19.52 -3.28
N ALA A 30 -2.43 19.52 -2.08
CA ALA A 30 -1.72 18.96 -0.95
C ALA A 30 -1.37 17.51 -1.34
N PRO A 31 -0.06 17.16 -1.44
CA PRO A 31 0.31 15.82 -1.84
C PRO A 31 -0.23 14.85 -0.79
N LYS A 32 -1.06 13.89 -1.23
CA LYS A 32 -1.51 12.73 -0.43
C LYS A 32 -0.35 11.78 -0.06
N TYR A 33 0.88 12.27 0.01
CA TYR A 33 2.12 11.51 0.03
C TYR A 33 2.87 11.61 1.36
N LEU A 34 2.27 12.23 2.39
CA LEU A 34 2.85 12.27 3.74
C LEU A 34 2.42 11.09 4.64
N GLU A 35 1.87 9.99 4.09
CA GLU A 35 1.44 8.84 4.90
C GLU A 35 2.44 7.67 5.00
N THR A 36 3.66 7.74 4.43
CA THR A 36 4.56 6.57 4.42
C THR A 36 6.02 6.83 4.82
N LEU A 37 6.31 7.87 5.60
CA LEU A 37 7.62 8.02 6.27
C LEU A 37 7.80 7.07 7.47
N VAL A 38 7.10 5.92 7.48
CA VAL A 38 7.28 4.85 8.45
C VAL A 38 8.03 3.72 7.75
N SER A 39 9.28 3.49 8.17
CA SER A 39 10.09 2.39 7.65
C SER A 39 9.36 1.05 7.80
N LYS A 40 9.48 0.20 6.78
CA LYS A 40 8.83 -1.11 6.74
C LYS A 40 9.29 -1.96 7.92
N ARG A 41 8.33 -2.54 8.67
CA ARG A 41 8.64 -3.47 9.77
C ARG A 41 9.39 -4.71 9.24
N THR A 42 10.31 -5.24 10.05
CA THR A 42 11.19 -6.37 9.69
C THR A 42 10.42 -7.65 9.38
N PHE A 43 9.40 -7.96 10.18
CA PHE A 43 8.53 -9.10 9.95
C PHE A 43 7.39 -8.73 9.01
N GLN A 44 7.40 -9.37 7.85
CA GLN A 44 6.34 -9.30 6.85
C GLN A 44 5.78 -10.72 6.71
N PRO A 45 4.60 -11.01 7.28
CA PRO A 45 4.12 -12.39 7.41
C PRO A 45 3.87 -13.01 6.03
N ASN A 46 4.47 -14.17 5.80
CA ASN A 46 4.23 -14.97 4.61
C ASN A 46 4.36 -16.46 4.95
N ASN A 47 3.22 -17.16 4.94
CA ASN A 47 3.12 -18.57 5.35
C ASN A 47 3.97 -19.50 4.48
N ARG A 48 4.01 -19.26 3.16
CA ARG A 48 4.82 -20.05 2.22
C ARG A 48 6.31 -19.91 2.55
N ARG A 49 6.79 -18.70 2.86
CA ARG A 49 8.19 -18.49 3.26
C ARG A 49 8.49 -19.12 4.61
N ARG A 50 7.60 -18.95 5.60
CA ARG A 50 7.75 -19.53 6.94
C ARG A 50 7.88 -21.06 6.88
N ALA A 51 6.98 -21.75 6.16
CA ALA A 51 7.00 -23.20 6.04
C ALA A 51 8.25 -23.72 5.31
N LYS A 52 8.70 -23.02 4.26
CA LYS A 52 9.90 -23.41 3.50
C LYS A 52 11.19 -23.24 4.31
N THR A 53 11.33 -22.15 5.05
CA THR A 53 12.58 -21.79 5.75
C THR A 53 12.65 -22.34 7.18
N HIS A 54 11.51 -22.50 7.85
CA HIS A 54 11.50 -22.86 9.27
C HIS A 54 10.71 -24.14 9.58
N GLY A 55 10.04 -24.72 8.59
CA GLY A 55 9.21 -25.90 8.76
C GLY A 55 9.99 -27.20 9.03
N PHE A 56 9.27 -28.21 9.49
CA PHE A 56 9.82 -29.50 9.91
C PHE A 56 10.64 -30.20 8.82
N ARG A 57 10.15 -30.20 7.58
CA ARG A 57 10.81 -30.87 6.44
C ARG A 57 12.22 -30.33 6.20
N LEU A 58 12.42 -29.00 6.30
CA LEU A 58 13.75 -28.41 6.13
C LEU A 58 14.69 -28.83 7.27
N ARG A 59 14.18 -28.87 8.50
CA ARG A 59 14.96 -29.32 9.66
C ARG A 59 15.38 -30.79 9.52
N MET A 60 14.52 -31.65 9.00
CA MET A 60 14.87 -33.07 8.81
C MET A 60 15.89 -33.31 7.69
N ARG A 61 15.97 -32.42 6.69
CA ARG A 61 16.88 -32.56 5.54
C ARG A 61 18.36 -32.53 5.95
N THR A 62 18.74 -31.63 6.86
CA THR A 62 20.15 -31.41 7.23
C THR A 62 20.53 -32.10 8.55
N ARG A 63 21.81 -32.46 8.71
CA ARG A 63 22.32 -33.03 9.97
C ARG A 63 22.11 -32.08 11.15
N ALA A 64 22.41 -30.80 10.96
CA ALA A 64 22.22 -29.76 11.98
C ALA A 64 20.74 -29.57 12.35
N GLY A 65 19.83 -29.61 11.37
CA GLY A 65 18.40 -29.47 11.63
C GLY A 65 17.83 -30.64 12.45
N ARG A 66 18.28 -31.87 12.19
CA ARG A 66 17.92 -33.05 13.00
C ARG A 66 18.40 -32.91 14.45
N ALA A 67 19.63 -32.41 14.65
CA ALA A 67 20.16 -32.16 16.00
C ALA A 67 19.35 -31.09 16.75
N ILE A 68 18.91 -30.02 16.08
CA ILE A 68 18.04 -29.00 16.68
C ILE A 68 16.72 -29.62 17.15
N LEU A 69 16.08 -30.45 16.32
CA LEU A 69 14.83 -31.13 16.71
C LEU A 69 15.03 -32.05 17.91
N ALA A 70 16.13 -32.82 17.95
CA ALA A 70 16.46 -33.67 19.09
C ALA A 70 16.66 -32.85 20.38
N ALA A 71 17.36 -31.72 20.30
CA ALA A 71 17.54 -30.81 21.43
C ALA A 71 16.21 -30.19 21.89
N ARG A 72 15.34 -29.80 20.95
CA ARG A 72 14.01 -29.25 21.28
C ARG A 72 13.09 -30.28 21.94
N ARG A 73 13.14 -31.55 21.52
CA ARG A 73 12.44 -32.67 22.17
C ARG A 73 12.96 -32.92 23.57
N ARG A 74 14.28 -32.97 23.75
CA ARG A 74 14.90 -33.16 25.07
C ARG A 74 14.55 -32.03 26.05
N LYS A 75 14.39 -30.80 25.54
CA LYS A 75 13.92 -29.65 26.33
C LYS A 75 12.41 -29.68 26.61
N GLY A 76 11.64 -30.55 25.95
CA GLY A 76 10.19 -30.63 26.12
C GLY A 76 9.42 -29.44 25.51
N ARG A 77 9.92 -28.84 24.42
CA ARG A 77 9.16 -27.78 23.73
C ARG A 77 7.91 -28.38 23.09
N THR A 78 6.75 -27.77 23.36
CA THR A 78 5.46 -28.13 22.75
C THR A 78 5.51 -28.03 21.22
N GLU A 79 6.09 -26.94 20.72
CA GLU A 79 6.33 -26.75 19.28
C GLU A 79 7.81 -26.92 18.92
N LEU A 80 8.08 -27.88 18.03
CA LEU A 80 9.45 -28.22 17.59
C LEU A 80 9.90 -27.44 16.34
N SER A 81 8.97 -27.08 15.47
CA SER A 81 9.22 -26.28 14.27
C SER A 81 8.08 -25.29 14.04
N ALA A 82 8.32 -24.34 13.16
CA ALA A 82 7.30 -23.40 12.69
C ALA A 82 6.25 -24.08 11.81
#